data_AF-A0A917EIT3-F1
#
_entry.id   AF-A0A917EIT3-F1
#
_cell.length_a   1.000
_cell.length_b   1.000
_cell.length_c   1.000
_cell.angle_alpha   90.00
_cell.angle_beta   90.00
_cell.angle_gamma   90.00
#
_symmetry.space_group_name_H-M   'P 1'
#
loop_
_entity.id
_entity.type
_entity.pdbx_description
1 polymer ?
#
loop_
_entity_poly.entity_id
_entity_poly.type
_entity_poly.pdbx_seq_one_letter_code
_entity_poly.pdbx_strand_id
1 'polypeptide(L)'
;MKEIHKLRNQYWVALKHSKDKSGQPFELPSALEGFSDTTNDHYLFVTWYDYAKAGYPLPIGAQVFQVWYYAMYPDKLANAEEEEVSKRVFSNVTEIERFEQKKRLRQKVEIYLHDKELLAHPKTDVRPLLM
;
A
#
# COMPACT_ATOMS: atom_id res chain seq x y z
N MET A 1 -13.36 -1.68 20.84
CA MET A 1 -14.17 -1.69 19.59
C MET A 1 -14.74 -0.33 19.20
N LYS A 2 -15.44 0.42 20.07
CA LYS A 2 -15.99 1.76 19.72
C LYS A 2 -14.91 2.79 19.31
N GLU A 3 -13.75 2.79 19.96
CA GLU A 3 -12.67 3.74 19.62
C GLU A 3 -12.01 3.45 18.28
N ILE A 4 -11.76 2.18 17.95
CA ILE A 4 -11.24 1.77 16.64
C ILE A 4 -12.18 2.22 15.51
N HIS A 5 -13.49 2.09 15.70
CA HIS A 5 -14.46 2.57 14.72
C HIS A 5 -14.47 4.10 14.59
N LYS A 6 -14.23 4.83 15.70
CA LYS A 6 -14.16 6.29 15.70
C LYS A 6 -12.91 6.78 14.94
N LEU A 7 -11.75 6.18 15.21
CA LEU A 7 -10.49 6.41 14.49
C LEU A 7 -10.64 6.09 13.01
N ARG A 8 -11.12 4.89 12.66
CA ARG A 8 -11.38 4.51 11.27
C ARG A 8 -12.28 5.51 10.56
N ASN A 9 -13.41 5.87 11.17
CA ASN A 9 -14.38 6.77 10.55
C ASN A 9 -13.83 8.20 10.39
N GLN A 10 -12.96 8.66 11.29
CA GLN A 10 -12.32 9.98 11.20
C GLN A 10 -11.45 10.10 9.94
N TYR A 11 -10.67 9.06 9.63
CA TYR A 11 -9.84 9.02 8.41
C TYR A 11 -10.65 8.65 7.16
N TRP A 12 -11.64 7.77 7.29
CA TRP A 12 -12.51 7.34 6.19
C TRP A 12 -13.36 8.48 5.61
N VAL A 13 -13.88 9.36 6.48
CA VAL A 13 -14.67 10.52 6.03
C VAL A 13 -13.79 11.52 5.27
N ALA A 14 -12.57 11.77 5.76
CA ALA A 14 -11.61 12.66 5.10
C ALA A 14 -11.15 12.11 3.73
N LEU A 15 -10.96 10.79 3.60
CA LEU A 15 -10.60 10.15 2.34
C LEU A 15 -11.75 10.08 1.33
N LYS A 16 -13.00 9.95 1.80
CA LYS A 16 -14.18 9.75 0.94
C LYS A 16 -14.84 11.05 0.48
N HIS A 17 -14.70 12.14 1.23
CA HIS A 17 -15.44 13.38 0.99
C HIS A 17 -14.50 14.59 0.97
N SER A 18 -14.42 15.27 -0.18
CA SER A 18 -13.67 16.53 -0.32
C SER A 18 -14.39 17.72 0.35
N LYS A 19 -15.66 17.55 0.70
CA LYS A 19 -16.52 18.56 1.31
C LYS A 19 -17.32 17.98 2.46
N ASP A 20 -17.59 18.80 3.46
CA ASP A 20 -18.49 18.45 4.55
C ASP A 20 -19.97 18.48 4.11
N LYS A 21 -20.89 18.18 5.05
CA LYS A 21 -22.33 18.19 4.78
C LYS A 21 -22.90 19.58 4.47
N SER A 22 -22.17 20.65 4.77
CA SER A 22 -22.49 22.04 4.42
C SER A 22 -21.93 22.46 3.06
N GLY A 23 -21.19 21.58 2.36
CA GLY A 23 -20.60 21.87 1.07
C GLY A 23 -19.31 22.69 1.14
N GLN A 24 -18.78 22.92 2.34
CA GLN A 24 -17.48 23.56 2.54
C GLN A 24 -16.37 22.53 2.38
N PRO A 25 -15.16 22.94 1.95
CA PRO A 25 -13.98 22.07 1.95
C PRO A 25 -13.82 21.46 3.34
N PHE A 26 -13.63 20.14 3.39
CA PHE A 26 -13.43 19.45 4.66
C PHE A 26 -12.11 19.96 5.29
N GLU A 27 -12.19 20.64 6.44
CA GLU A 27 -10.98 20.99 7.19
C GLU A 27 -10.32 19.69 7.66
N LEU A 28 -9.09 19.47 7.19
CA LEU A 28 -8.29 18.30 7.53
C LEU A 28 -8.14 18.28 9.06
N PRO A 29 -8.67 17.25 9.77
CA PRO A 29 -8.58 17.20 11.21
C PRO A 29 -7.11 17.21 11.66
N SER A 30 -6.81 17.73 12.85
CA SER A 30 -5.47 17.65 13.46
C SER A 30 -4.90 16.21 13.52
N ALA A 31 -5.76 15.19 13.43
CA ALA A 31 -5.36 13.79 13.24
C ALA A 31 -4.58 13.50 11.93
N LEU A 32 -4.58 14.42 10.97
CA LEU A 32 -3.79 14.39 9.74
C LEU A 32 -2.47 15.17 9.85
N GLU A 33 -2.21 15.90 10.95
CA GLU A 33 -0.90 16.53 11.20
C GLU A 33 0.24 15.50 11.31
N GLY A 34 -0.10 14.23 11.57
CA GLY A 34 0.84 13.10 11.55
C GLY A 34 0.88 12.31 10.23
N PHE A 35 0.12 12.71 9.21
CA PHE A 35 0.06 11.99 7.93
C PHE A 35 1.31 12.28 7.10
N SER A 36 2.38 11.55 7.39
CA SER A 36 3.61 11.60 6.62
C SER A 36 3.57 10.61 5.46
N ASP A 37 4.42 10.86 4.47
CA ASP A 37 4.58 9.96 3.34
C ASP A 37 5.01 8.54 3.73
N THR A 38 5.74 8.40 4.84
CA THR A 38 6.15 7.11 5.43
C THR A 38 5.02 6.44 6.20
N THR A 39 4.18 7.22 6.88
CA THR A 39 3.01 6.71 7.59
C THR A 39 2.00 6.09 6.61
N ASN A 40 1.90 6.64 5.40
CA ASN A 40 1.08 6.08 4.32
C ASN A 40 1.49 4.66 3.93
N ASP A 41 2.78 4.33 3.96
CA ASP A 41 3.25 3.00 3.59
C ASP A 41 2.66 1.94 4.53
N HIS A 42 2.68 2.22 5.84
CA HIS A 42 2.14 1.32 6.86
C HIS A 42 0.63 1.12 6.70
N TYR A 43 -0.14 2.20 6.54
CA TYR A 43 -1.59 2.11 6.39
C TYR A 43 -2.00 1.38 5.10
N LEU A 44 -1.32 1.68 3.99
CA LEU A 44 -1.59 1.02 2.72
C LEU A 44 -1.23 -0.46 2.80
N PHE A 45 -0.13 -0.81 3.48
CA PHE A 45 0.29 -2.20 3.67
C PHE A 45 -0.72 -2.99 4.48
N VAL A 46 -1.14 -2.47 5.65
CA VAL A 46 -2.15 -3.14 6.50
C VAL A 46 -3.45 -3.34 5.74
N THR A 47 -3.89 -2.34 4.97
CA THR A 47 -5.10 -2.44 4.16
C THR A 47 -5.03 -3.60 3.16
N TRP A 48 -3.94 -3.72 2.40
CA TRP A 48 -3.78 -4.81 1.44
C TRP A 48 -3.52 -6.16 2.11
N TYR A 49 -2.82 -6.17 3.25
CA TYR A 49 -2.59 -7.37 4.03
C TYR A 49 -3.90 -7.97 4.55
N ASP A 50 -4.77 -7.15 5.14
CA ASP A 50 -6.09 -7.57 5.62
C ASP A 50 -6.97 -8.05 4.46
N TYR A 51 -6.93 -7.35 3.32
CA TYR A 51 -7.64 -7.77 2.11
C TYR A 51 -7.19 -9.16 1.62
N ALA A 52 -5.89 -9.41 1.59
CA ALA A 52 -5.33 -10.72 1.23
C ALA A 52 -5.66 -11.80 2.27
N LYS A 53 -5.61 -11.46 3.57
CA LYS A 53 -5.99 -12.37 4.67
C LYS A 53 -7.46 -12.77 4.63
N ALA A 54 -8.32 -11.91 4.10
CA ALA A 54 -9.73 -12.24 3.83
C ALA A 54 -9.91 -13.23 2.65
N GLY A 55 -8.83 -13.64 1.99
CA GLY A 55 -8.84 -14.66 0.94
C GLY A 55 -9.04 -14.11 -0.47
N TYR A 56 -8.99 -12.79 -0.66
CA TYR A 56 -9.13 -12.17 -1.97
C TYR A 56 -7.79 -12.13 -2.74
N PRO A 57 -7.81 -12.33 -4.07
CA PRO A 57 -6.63 -12.16 -4.90
C PRO A 57 -6.20 -10.68 -4.90
N LEU A 58 -4.90 -10.43 -5.05
CA LEU A 58 -4.35 -9.07 -5.06
C LEU A 58 -4.03 -8.63 -6.49
N PRO A 59 -4.30 -7.37 -6.86
CA PRO A 59 -3.78 -6.83 -8.10
C PRO A 59 -2.23 -6.77 -8.03
N ILE A 60 -1.56 -6.86 -9.18
CA ILE A 60 -0.09 -6.83 -9.27
C ILE A 60 0.49 -5.63 -8.51
N GLY A 61 -0.12 -4.45 -8.64
CA GLY A 61 0.33 -3.26 -7.92
C GLY A 61 0.40 -3.44 -6.40
N ALA A 62 -0.60 -4.11 -5.81
CA ALA A 62 -0.62 -4.39 -4.38
C ALA A 62 0.40 -5.46 -3.98
N GLN A 63 0.60 -6.49 -4.81
CA GLN A 63 1.62 -7.52 -4.56
C GLN A 63 3.03 -6.92 -4.58
N VAL A 64 3.36 -6.13 -5.63
CA VAL A 64 4.66 -5.46 -5.74
C VAL A 64 4.87 -4.46 -4.59
N PHE A 65 3.81 -3.77 -4.18
CA PHE A 65 3.87 -2.87 -3.02
C PHE A 65 4.17 -3.62 -1.72
N GLN A 66 3.59 -4.81 -1.48
CA GLN A 66 3.93 -5.63 -0.31
C GLN A 66 5.41 -6.05 -0.32
N VAL A 67 5.93 -6.49 -1.47
CA VAL A 67 7.36 -6.84 -1.62
C VAL A 67 8.25 -5.62 -1.37
N TRP A 68 7.88 -4.45 -1.91
CA TRP A 68 8.59 -3.20 -1.65
C TRP A 68 8.56 -2.80 -0.17
N TYR A 69 7.42 -2.97 0.50
CA TYR A 69 7.26 -2.67 1.92
C TYR A 69 8.18 -3.54 2.78
N TYR A 70 8.30 -4.84 2.48
CA TYR A 70 9.25 -5.72 3.16
C TYR A 70 10.70 -5.28 2.97
N ALA A 71 11.06 -4.79 1.78
CA ALA A 71 12.40 -4.23 1.54
C ALA A 71 12.63 -2.92 2.31
N MET A 72 11.61 -2.09 2.50
CA MET A 72 11.67 -0.83 3.26
C MET A 72 11.70 -1.03 4.77
N TYR A 73 11.08 -2.10 5.28
CA TYR A 73 10.86 -2.34 6.71
C TYR A 73 11.16 -3.81 7.09
N PRO A 74 12.38 -4.31 6.86
CA PRO A 74 12.72 -5.72 7.05
C PRO A 74 12.44 -6.20 8.48
N ASP A 75 12.69 -5.35 9.48
CA ASP A 75 12.54 -5.68 10.90
C ASP A 75 11.08 -5.86 11.37
N LYS A 76 10.09 -5.53 10.54
CA LYS A 76 8.69 -5.49 10.99
C LYS A 76 7.93 -6.79 10.78
N LEU A 77 8.05 -7.41 9.61
CA LEU A 77 7.10 -8.44 9.20
C LEU A 77 7.65 -9.48 8.21
N ALA A 78 8.82 -9.28 7.62
CA ALA A 78 9.35 -10.22 6.63
C ALA A 78 9.87 -11.48 7.35
N ASN A 79 9.41 -12.65 6.91
CA ASN A 79 10.16 -13.88 7.18
C ASN A 79 11.42 -13.94 6.28
N ALA A 80 12.33 -14.88 6.54
CA ALA A 80 13.60 -14.96 5.83
C ALA A 80 13.46 -15.06 4.28
N GLU A 81 12.44 -15.78 3.80
CA GLU A 81 12.15 -15.90 2.37
C GLU A 81 11.62 -14.59 1.78
N GLU A 82 10.66 -13.94 2.46
CA GLU A 82 10.14 -12.64 2.07
C GLU A 82 11.24 -11.57 2.05
N GLU A 83 12.15 -11.61 3.03
CA GLU A 83 13.30 -10.73 3.10
C GLU A 83 14.24 -10.94 1.90
N GLU A 84 14.59 -12.19 1.59
CA GLU A 84 15.45 -12.52 0.44
C GLU A 84 14.83 -12.06 -0.89
N VAL A 85 13.54 -12.37 -1.10
CA VAL A 85 12.80 -11.96 -2.30
C VAL A 85 12.74 -10.43 -2.40
N SER A 86 12.42 -9.75 -1.30
CA SER A 86 12.31 -8.29 -1.28
C SER A 86 13.63 -7.61 -1.61
N LYS A 87 14.76 -8.07 -1.06
CA LYS A 87 16.11 -7.61 -1.38
C LYS A 87 16.49 -7.84 -2.84
N ARG A 88 16.10 -8.99 -3.41
CA ARG A 88 16.35 -9.32 -4.82
C ARG A 88 15.58 -8.39 -5.76
N VAL A 89 14.33 -8.07 -5.44
CA VAL A 89 13.47 -7.23 -6.28
C VAL A 89 13.80 -5.73 -6.11
N PHE A 90 14.07 -5.31 -4.87
CA PHE A 90 14.32 -3.91 -4.48
C PHE A 90 15.63 -3.76 -3.70
N SER A 91 16.76 -3.89 -4.39
CA SER A 91 18.07 -3.73 -3.77
C SER A 91 18.32 -2.28 -3.30
N ASN A 92 18.86 -2.17 -2.08
CA ASN A 92 19.29 -0.93 -1.41
C ASN A 92 18.24 0.19 -1.44
N VAL A 93 16.95 -0.18 -1.37
CA VAL A 93 15.85 0.80 -1.50
C VAL A 93 15.78 1.75 -0.30
N THR A 94 16.25 1.35 0.88
CA THR A 94 16.31 2.21 2.07
C THR A 94 17.42 3.26 2.01
N GLU A 95 18.43 3.08 1.14
CA GLU A 95 19.63 3.94 1.04
C GLU A 95 19.47 5.08 0.03
N ILE A 96 18.38 5.08 -0.74
CA ILE A 96 18.12 6.08 -1.79
C ILE A 96 17.03 7.05 -1.37
N GLU A 97 17.03 8.21 -2.02
CA GLU A 97 16.04 9.27 -1.81
C GLU A 97 14.60 8.78 -2.01
N ARG A 98 13.69 9.29 -1.17
CA ARG A 98 12.29 8.85 -1.12
C ARG A 98 11.58 8.88 -2.47
N PHE A 99 11.85 9.90 -3.27
CA PHE A 99 11.33 10.01 -4.64
C PHE A 99 11.76 8.83 -5.51
N GLU A 100 13.03 8.43 -5.43
CA GLU A 100 13.58 7.32 -6.22
C GLU A 100 13.06 5.97 -5.71
N GLN A 101 12.83 5.81 -4.40
CA GLN A 101 12.16 4.64 -3.84
C GLN A 101 10.81 4.39 -4.52
N LYS A 102 9.97 5.43 -4.57
CA LYS A 102 8.63 5.35 -5.18
C LYS A 102 8.68 5.20 -6.69
N LYS A 103 9.66 5.81 -7.34
CA LYS A 103 9.87 5.65 -8.79
C LYS A 103 10.24 4.20 -9.12
N ARG A 104 11.15 3.57 -8.38
CA ARG A 104 11.49 2.15 -8.55
C ARG A 104 10.29 1.25 -8.30
N LEU A 105 9.49 1.53 -7.26
CA LEU A 105 8.22 0.84 -7.02
C LEU A 105 7.32 0.90 -8.25
N ARG A 106 7.04 2.10 -8.78
CA ARG A 106 6.21 2.26 -9.99
C ARG A 106 6.78 1.52 -11.21
N GLN A 107 8.09 1.56 -11.41
CA GLN A 107 8.75 0.84 -12.51
C GLN A 107 8.56 -0.68 -12.37
N LYS A 108 8.68 -1.23 -11.16
CA LYS A 108 8.46 -2.66 -10.93
C LYS A 108 6.99 -3.05 -11.14
N VAL A 109 6.05 -2.20 -10.71
CA VAL A 109 4.62 -2.40 -11.03
C VAL A 109 4.43 -2.49 -12.54
N GLU A 110 4.97 -1.54 -13.30
CA GLU A 110 4.87 -1.52 -14.76
C GLU A 110 5.45 -2.77 -15.42
N ILE A 111 6.60 -3.24 -14.95
CA ILE A 111 7.24 -4.46 -15.45
C ILE A 111 6.33 -5.67 -15.21
N TYR A 112 5.87 -5.86 -13.97
CA TYR A 112 5.09 -7.05 -13.60
C TYR A 112 3.63 -7.00 -14.07
N LEU A 113 3.11 -5.83 -14.43
CA LEU A 113 1.81 -5.70 -15.10
C LEU A 113 1.76 -6.39 -16.46
N HIS A 114 2.92 -6.67 -17.05
CA HIS A 114 3.04 -7.36 -18.34
C HIS A 114 3.57 -8.80 -18.20
N ASP A 115 3.76 -9.28 -16.97
CA ASP A 115 4.25 -10.62 -16.69
C ASP A 115 3.11 -11.65 -16.82
N LYS A 116 3.13 -12.40 -17.92
CA LYS A 116 2.07 -13.37 -18.24
C LYS A 116 1.96 -14.50 -17.22
N GLU A 117 3.07 -14.89 -16.59
CA GLU A 117 3.07 -15.97 -15.61
C GLU A 117 2.41 -15.51 -14.32
N LEU A 118 2.79 -14.32 -13.82
CA LEU A 118 2.16 -13.73 -12.64
C LEU A 118 0.68 -13.42 -12.86
N LEU A 119 0.30 -12.93 -14.04
CA LEU A 119 -1.09 -12.65 -14.39
C LEU A 119 -1.94 -13.92 -14.51
N ALA A 120 -1.36 -15.04 -14.90
CA ALA A 120 -2.06 -16.32 -14.96
C ALA A 120 -2.24 -16.97 -13.57
N HIS A 121 -1.53 -16.48 -12.55
CA HIS A 121 -1.57 -17.07 -11.22
C HIS A 121 -2.93 -16.80 -10.53
N PRO A 122 -3.58 -17.79 -9.90
CA PRO A 122 -4.94 -17.65 -9.35
C PRO A 122 -5.04 -16.66 -8.17
N LYS A 123 -3.92 -16.28 -7.55
CA LYS A 123 -3.87 -15.24 -6.50
C LYS A 123 -3.72 -13.82 -7.06
N THR A 124 -3.60 -13.67 -8.38
CA THR A 124 -3.48 -12.37 -9.04
C THR A 124 -4.85 -11.91 -9.53
N ASP A 125 -5.25 -10.73 -9.07
CA ASP A 125 -6.44 -10.07 -9.60
C ASP A 125 -6.09 -9.36 -10.92
N VAL A 126 -6.68 -9.86 -12.00
CA VAL A 126 -6.51 -9.31 -13.37
C VAL A 126 -7.64 -8.39 -13.78
N ARG A 127 -8.62 -8.14 -12.89
CA ARG A 127 -9.73 -7.25 -13.20
C ARG A 127 -9.20 -5.83 -13.41
N PRO A 128 -9.75 -5.08 -14.38
CA PRO A 128 -9.37 -3.68 -14.56
C PRO A 128 -9.72 -2.89 -13.31
N LEU A 129 -8.87 -1.94 -12.95
CA LEU A 129 -9.19 -0.94 -11.93
C LEU A 129 -10.41 -0.15 -12.43
N LEU A 130 -11.47 -0.13 -11.62
CA LEU A 130 -12.60 0.77 -11.85
C LEU A 130 -12.11 2.18 -11.54
N MET A 131 -11.82 2.97 -12.58
CA MET A 131 -11.56 4.41 -12.47
C MET A 131 -12.85 5.19 -12.67
#